data_AF-A0A4R7DUL5-F1
#
_entry.id   AF-A0A4R7DUL5-F1
#
_cell.length_a   1.000
_cell.length_b   1.000
_cell.length_c   1.000
_cell.angle_alpha   90.00
_cell.angle_beta   90.00
_cell.angle_gamma   90.00
#
_symmetry.space_group_name_H-M   'P 1'
#
loop_
_entity.id
_entity.type
_entity.pdbx_description
1 polymer ?
#
loop_
_entity_poly.entity_id
_entity_poly.type
_entity_poly.pdbx_seq_one_letter_code
_entity_poly.pdbx_strand_id
1 'polypeptide(L)'
;MKKFLKLSILSIAFFVTGCANMIGFTGADAGKRVGDWVEYNVNHPGLTIRIIEPYSEELLPISTVGKTSPSPLRHTVIFGAQSNQHKLEIIGRYNKELYLDNKFYGSVWFGDILIRAGSLSIDGKLVAAVEN
;
A
#
# COMPACT_ATOMS: atom_id res chain seq x y z
N MET A 1 -14.36 9.34 59.46
CA MET A 1 -12.94 9.75 59.42
C MET A 1 -12.27 9.06 58.23
N LYS A 2 -11.42 9.81 57.53
CA LYS A 2 -10.62 9.50 56.33
C LYS A 2 -9.94 8.11 56.42
N LYS A 3 -9.79 7.35 55.32
CA LYS A 3 -8.70 7.51 54.34
C LYS A 3 -9.07 6.93 52.97
N PHE A 4 -8.90 7.77 51.95
CA PHE A 4 -8.61 7.40 50.56
C PHE A 4 -7.25 6.69 50.45
N LEU A 5 -7.08 5.99 49.31
CA LEU A 5 -5.83 5.77 48.55
C LEU A 5 -5.18 4.37 48.59
N LYS A 6 -5.39 3.59 47.51
CA LYS A 6 -4.35 3.13 46.55
C LYS A 6 -5.02 2.25 45.49
N LEU A 7 -5.38 2.81 44.34
CA LEU A 7 -4.62 2.70 43.08
C LEU A 7 -4.32 1.24 42.64
N SER A 8 -5.14 0.79 41.68
CA SER A 8 -4.71 0.31 40.35
C SER A 8 -3.45 -0.56 40.29
N ILE A 9 -3.64 -1.87 40.06
CA ILE A 9 -2.60 -2.73 39.48
C ILE A 9 -3.25 -3.63 38.41
N LEU A 10 -2.92 -3.25 37.16
CA LEU A 10 -2.67 -4.10 36.00
C LEU A 10 -3.78 -5.05 35.52
N SER A 11 -4.73 -4.46 34.82
CA SER A 11 -5.18 -4.94 33.53
C SER A 11 -4.02 -4.96 32.50
N ILE A 12 -3.13 -5.96 32.49
CA ILE A 12 -2.30 -6.32 31.33
C ILE A 12 -1.95 -7.81 31.42
N ALA A 13 -2.67 -8.65 30.69
CA ALA A 13 -2.18 -9.94 30.18
C ALA A 13 -3.05 -10.45 29.01
N PHE A 14 -3.49 -9.55 28.12
CA PHE A 14 -4.01 -9.91 26.79
C PHE A 14 -2.98 -9.51 25.73
N PHE A 15 -1.74 -9.95 25.92
CA PHE A 15 -0.67 -9.80 24.92
C PHE A 15 0.15 -11.09 24.87
N VAL A 16 -0.52 -12.23 24.65
CA VAL A 16 0.14 -13.28 23.87
C VAL A 16 -0.13 -12.89 22.43
N THR A 17 0.74 -12.00 21.96
CA THR A 17 0.84 -11.53 20.60
C THR A 17 0.75 -12.74 19.69
N GLY A 18 -0.40 -12.93 19.06
CA GLY A 18 -0.47 -13.71 17.85
C GLY A 18 0.56 -13.10 16.93
N CYS A 19 1.65 -13.83 16.69
CA CYS A 19 2.41 -13.70 15.46
C CYS A 19 1.43 -14.04 14.34
N ALA A 20 0.55 -13.10 14.02
CA ALA A 20 -0.18 -13.10 12.78
C ALA A 20 0.92 -12.99 11.74
N ASN A 21 1.31 -14.16 11.23
CA ASN A 21 1.92 -14.29 9.93
C ASN A 21 0.93 -13.60 8.99
N MET A 22 1.15 -12.30 8.79
CA MET A 22 0.46 -11.45 7.84
C MET A 22 0.93 -11.92 6.46
N ILE A 23 0.59 -13.16 6.11
CA ILE A 23 0.60 -13.69 4.75
C ILE A 23 -0.67 -13.11 4.13
N GLY A 24 -0.70 -11.78 3.99
CA GLY A 24 -1.74 -11.16 3.20
C GLY A 24 -1.43 -11.48 1.75
N PHE A 25 -2.41 -12.06 1.08
CA PHE A 25 -2.39 -12.30 -0.35
C PHE A 25 -2.17 -10.95 -1.04
N THR A 26 -1.01 -10.75 -1.66
CA THR A 26 -0.80 -9.61 -2.55
C THR A 26 -1.56 -9.86 -3.84
N GLY A 27 -2.30 -8.86 -4.33
CA GLY A 27 -3.13 -9.01 -5.52
C GLY A 27 -3.80 -7.70 -5.90
N ALA A 28 -4.50 -7.68 -7.03
CA ALA A 28 -5.34 -6.57 -7.44
C ALA A 28 -6.68 -7.09 -7.99
N ASP A 29 -7.72 -6.27 -7.91
CA ASP A 29 -8.96 -6.54 -8.64
C ASP A 29 -8.79 -6.31 -10.16
N ALA A 30 -9.78 -6.71 -10.95
CA ALA A 30 -9.74 -6.55 -12.41
C ALA A 30 -9.94 -5.09 -12.89
N GLY A 31 -10.13 -4.14 -11.97
CA GLY A 31 -10.53 -2.78 -12.27
C GLY A 31 -12.04 -2.63 -12.42
N LYS A 32 -12.56 -1.51 -11.93
CA LYS A 32 -13.96 -1.09 -12.08
C LYS A 32 -14.01 0.20 -12.87
N ARG A 33 -14.78 0.22 -13.96
CA ARG A 33 -15.02 1.44 -14.72
C ARG A 33 -15.94 2.39 -13.94
N VAL A 34 -15.52 3.65 -13.82
CA VAL A 34 -16.24 4.75 -13.18
C VAL A 34 -16.18 5.97 -14.10
N GLY A 35 -17.17 6.10 -14.99
CA GLY A 35 -17.18 7.12 -16.04
C GLY A 35 -16.02 6.93 -17.03
N ASP A 36 -15.18 7.96 -17.13
CA ASP A 36 -13.98 8.00 -17.99
C ASP A 36 -12.72 7.48 -17.28
N TRP A 37 -12.87 6.84 -16.13
CA TRP A 37 -11.78 6.29 -15.33
C TRP A 37 -11.96 4.80 -15.07
N VAL A 38 -10.85 4.13 -14.78
CA VAL A 38 -10.83 2.77 -14.26
C VAL A 38 -10.11 2.81 -12.91
N GLU A 39 -10.80 2.31 -11.88
CA GLU A 39 -10.27 2.23 -10.52
C GLU A 39 -9.87 0.79 -10.21
N TYR A 40 -8.66 0.60 -9.70
CA TYR A 40 -8.14 -0.68 -9.24
C TYR A 40 -7.88 -0.63 -7.74
N ASN A 41 -8.31 -1.65 -7.02
CA ASN A 41 -7.91 -1.86 -5.63
C ASN A 41 -6.81 -2.91 -5.58
N VAL A 42 -5.70 -2.56 -4.93
CA VAL A 42 -4.55 -3.43 -4.74
C VAL A 42 -4.47 -3.84 -3.28
N ASN A 43 -4.48 -5.15 -3.06
CA ASN A 43 -4.31 -5.76 -1.75
C ASN A 43 -2.82 -5.79 -1.41
N HIS A 44 -2.44 -5.10 -0.34
CA HIS A 44 -1.14 -5.23 0.27
C HIS A 44 -1.26 -5.18 1.80
N PRO A 45 -0.54 -6.03 2.55
CA PRO A 45 -0.62 -6.05 4.00
C PRO A 45 -0.31 -4.69 4.66
N GLY A 46 -1.31 -4.11 5.33
CA GLY A 46 -1.18 -2.83 6.03
C GLY A 46 -1.27 -1.59 5.15
N LEU A 47 -1.49 -1.73 3.83
CA LEU A 47 -1.73 -0.59 2.93
C LEU A 47 -3.06 -0.76 2.20
N THR A 48 -3.83 0.32 2.13
CA THR A 48 -4.98 0.44 1.23
C THR A 48 -4.50 1.12 -0.03
N ILE A 49 -4.43 0.40 -1.14
CA ILE A 49 -3.84 0.95 -2.37
C ILE A 49 -4.92 1.05 -3.44
N ARG A 50 -5.08 2.25 -3.99
CA ARG A 50 -5.98 2.56 -5.10
C ARG A 50 -5.21 3.16 -6.25
N ILE A 51 -5.48 2.67 -7.44
CA ILE A 51 -4.89 3.16 -8.69
C ILE A 51 -6.04 3.60 -9.59
N ILE A 52 -5.95 4.80 -10.14
CA ILE A 52 -6.99 5.39 -11.01
C ILE A 52 -6.33 5.81 -12.32
N GLU A 53 -6.69 5.10 -13.38
CA GLU A 53 -6.21 5.35 -14.74
C GLU A 53 -7.35 5.90 -15.61
N PRO A 54 -7.05 6.80 -16.57
CA PRO A 54 -8.03 7.20 -17.56
C PRO A 54 -8.41 5.99 -18.41
N TYR A 55 -9.70 5.83 -18.70
CA TYR A 55 -10.16 4.73 -19.52
C TYR A 55 -9.57 4.83 -20.94
N SER A 56 -9.00 3.72 -21.41
CA SER A 56 -8.54 3.53 -22.78
C SER A 56 -8.76 2.08 -23.18
N GLU A 57 -9.02 1.84 -24.47
CA GLU A 57 -9.06 0.48 -25.04
C GLU A 57 -7.67 -0.20 -25.03
N GLU A 58 -6.60 0.60 -24.89
CA GLU A 58 -5.22 0.12 -24.76
C GLU A 58 -4.83 -0.22 -23.30
N LEU A 59 -5.74 -0.05 -22.33
CA LEU A 59 -5.47 -0.43 -20.94
C LEU A 59 -5.19 -1.93 -20.84
N LEU A 60 -4.07 -2.26 -20.21
CA LEU A 60 -3.71 -3.64 -19.95
C LEU A 60 -4.31 -4.12 -18.62
N PRO A 61 -4.55 -5.43 -18.47
CA PRO A 61 -4.89 -5.99 -17.18
C PRO A 61 -3.82 -5.66 -16.15
N ILE A 62 -4.24 -5.21 -14.97
CA ILE A 62 -3.34 -4.96 -13.85
C ILE A 62 -2.64 -6.27 -13.46
N SER A 63 -1.34 -6.19 -13.18
CA SER A 63 -0.52 -7.34 -12.82
C SER A 63 0.18 -7.08 -11.49
N THR A 64 0.18 -8.09 -10.62
CA THR A 64 0.81 -8.03 -9.31
C THR A 64 1.78 -9.19 -9.12
N VAL A 65 3.00 -8.89 -8.67
CA VAL A 65 4.03 -9.88 -8.38
C VAL A 65 4.51 -9.66 -6.95
N GLY A 66 4.18 -10.59 -6.06
CA GLY A 66 4.71 -10.64 -4.70
C GLY A 66 5.91 -11.57 -4.61
N LYS A 67 7.05 -11.07 -4.12
CA LYS A 67 8.25 -11.86 -3.82
C LYS A 67 8.63 -11.67 -2.36
N THR A 68 8.73 -12.79 -1.63
CA THR A 68 9.18 -12.82 -0.23
C THR A 68 10.66 -13.17 -0.08
N SER A 69 11.33 -13.56 -1.18
CA SER A 69 12.74 -13.93 -1.21
C SER A 69 13.40 -13.51 -2.54
N PRO A 70 14.67 -13.05 -2.53
CA PRO A 70 15.45 -12.70 -1.33
C PRO A 70 14.83 -11.50 -0.59
N SER A 71 15.09 -11.40 0.72
CA SER A 71 14.68 -10.24 1.53
C SER A 71 15.34 -8.97 0.98
N PRO A 72 14.65 -7.80 0.96
CA PRO A 72 13.33 -7.51 1.54
C PRO A 72 12.13 -8.01 0.72
N LEU A 73 10.96 -8.15 1.38
CA LEU A 73 9.69 -8.40 0.71
C LEU A 73 9.45 -7.32 -0.35
N ARG A 74 9.15 -7.73 -1.59
CA ARG A 74 8.85 -6.84 -2.69
C ARG A 74 7.48 -7.19 -3.26
N HIS A 75 6.61 -6.20 -3.33
CA HIS A 75 5.35 -6.29 -4.06
C HIS A 75 5.39 -5.30 -5.21
N THR A 76 5.33 -5.82 -6.44
CA THR A 76 5.34 -5.02 -7.68
C THR A 76 3.95 -5.03 -8.29
N VAL A 77 3.46 -3.87 -8.68
CA VAL A 77 2.18 -3.67 -9.38
C VAL A 77 2.47 -2.99 -10.70
N ILE A 78 2.02 -3.56 -11.81
CA ILE A 78 2.16 -3.04 -13.16
C ILE A 78 0.77 -2.70 -13.68
N PHE A 79 0.59 -1.48 -14.17
CA PHE A 79 -0.71 -0.94 -14.59
C PHE A 79 -0.52 0.10 -15.71
N GLY A 80 -1.62 0.58 -16.29
CA GLY A 80 -1.61 1.59 -17.36
C GLY A 80 -1.83 1.01 -18.75
N ALA A 81 -1.72 1.88 -19.76
CA ALA A 81 -1.91 1.51 -21.15
C ALA A 81 -0.66 0.86 -21.75
N GLN A 82 -0.81 0.12 -22.85
CA GLN A 82 0.33 -0.49 -23.56
C GLN A 82 1.41 0.53 -23.94
N SER A 83 1.00 1.74 -24.31
CA SER A 83 1.88 2.86 -24.71
C SER A 83 2.53 3.60 -23.53
N ASN A 84 1.99 3.46 -22.31
CA ASN A 84 2.44 4.15 -21.11
C ASN A 84 2.15 3.31 -19.86
N GLN A 85 2.99 2.30 -19.62
CA GLN A 85 2.91 1.46 -18.43
C GLN A 85 3.60 2.12 -17.24
N HIS A 86 3.00 1.94 -16.08
CA HIS A 86 3.53 2.37 -14.79
C HIS A 86 3.84 1.17 -13.91
N LYS A 87 4.81 1.35 -13.01
CA LYS A 87 5.23 0.34 -12.05
C LYS A 87 5.32 0.92 -10.65
N LEU A 88 4.45 0.44 -9.76
CA LEU A 88 4.55 0.67 -8.32
C LEU A 88 5.32 -0.48 -7.69
N GLU A 89 6.38 -0.19 -6.96
CA GLU A 89 7.10 -1.15 -6.13
C GLU A 89 7.01 -0.77 -4.65
N ILE A 90 6.59 -1.73 -3.84
CA ILE A 90 6.48 -1.61 -2.40
C ILE A 90 7.52 -2.55 -1.80
N ILE A 91 8.51 -2.00 -1.11
CA ILE A 91 9.66 -2.73 -0.61
C ILE A 91 9.70 -2.67 0.92
N GLY A 92 9.76 -3.82 1.57
CA GLY A 92 9.80 -3.92 3.03
C GLY A 92 8.55 -4.59 3.62
N ARG A 93 8.68 -5.09 4.85
CA ARG A 93 7.58 -5.76 5.58
C ARG A 93 6.81 -4.82 6.49
N TYR A 94 7.54 -3.95 7.19
CA TYR A 94 6.99 -3.05 8.21
C TYR A 94 7.00 -1.61 7.71
N ASN A 95 8.16 -0.95 7.77
CA ASN A 95 8.41 0.28 7.03
C ASN A 95 8.56 -0.07 5.54
N LYS A 96 7.61 0.39 4.73
CA LYS A 96 7.52 0.06 3.30
C LYS A 96 7.94 1.26 2.49
N GLU A 97 9.01 1.12 1.74
CA GLU A 97 9.42 2.09 0.75
C GLU A 97 8.52 2.01 -0.47
N LEU A 98 8.09 3.17 -0.97
CA LEU A 98 7.22 3.29 -2.14
C LEU A 98 8.02 3.87 -3.30
N TYR A 99 8.04 3.12 -4.39
CA TYR A 99 8.63 3.55 -5.66
C TYR A 99 7.58 3.56 -6.75
N LEU A 100 7.46 4.67 -7.48
CA LEU A 100 6.65 4.74 -8.70
C LEU A 100 7.58 5.08 -9.87
N ASP A 101 7.58 4.23 -10.88
CA ASP A 101 8.43 4.35 -12.07
C ASP A 101 9.92 4.55 -11.72
N ASN A 102 10.40 3.70 -10.80
CA ASN A 102 11.76 3.69 -10.25
C ASN A 102 12.15 4.95 -9.45
N LYS A 103 11.22 5.87 -9.15
CA LYS A 103 11.47 7.04 -8.30
C LYS A 103 10.95 6.77 -6.89
N PHE A 104 11.72 7.14 -5.87
CA PHE A 104 11.34 7.00 -4.46
C PHE A 104 10.38 8.11 -4.03
N TYR A 105 9.30 7.78 -3.33
CA TYR A 105 8.30 8.74 -2.84
C TYR A 105 8.20 8.82 -1.31
N GLY A 106 8.94 7.97 -0.60
CA GLY A 106 8.93 7.93 0.86
C GLY A 106 8.66 6.52 1.39
N SER A 107 8.56 6.44 2.73
CA SER A 107 8.28 5.19 3.42
C SER A 107 7.09 5.32 4.35
N VAL A 108 6.31 4.25 4.45
CA VAL A 108 5.07 4.21 5.24
C VAL A 108 4.96 2.88 5.98
N TRP A 109 4.46 2.91 7.21
CA TRP A 109 4.18 1.69 7.98
C TRP A 109 2.82 1.11 7.65
N PHE A 110 1.80 1.98 7.67
CA PHE A 110 0.42 1.73 7.31
C PHE A 110 -0.19 3.01 6.73
N GLY A 111 -1.19 2.89 5.86
CA GLY A 111 -1.86 4.06 5.31
C GLY A 111 -2.55 3.81 3.98
N ASP A 112 -3.08 4.89 3.43
CA ASP A 112 -3.78 4.94 2.15
C ASP A 112 -2.85 5.44 1.05
N ILE A 113 -2.65 4.64 0.02
CA ILE A 113 -1.89 5.01 -1.18
C ILE A 113 -2.87 5.23 -2.32
N LEU A 114 -2.83 6.41 -2.92
CA LEU A 114 -3.58 6.72 -4.13
C LEU A 114 -2.63 7.08 -5.24
N ILE A 115 -2.71 6.35 -6.35
CA ILE A 115 -2.07 6.75 -7.60
C ILE A 115 -3.16 7.19 -8.56
N ARG A 116 -3.01 8.39 -9.12
CA ARG A 116 -3.94 8.92 -10.13
C ARG A 116 -3.16 9.66 -11.19
N ALA A 117 -3.27 9.23 -12.45
CA ALA A 117 -2.60 9.86 -13.58
C ALA A 117 -1.09 10.13 -13.31
N GLY A 118 -0.38 9.10 -12.84
CA GLY A 118 1.06 9.17 -12.52
C GLY A 118 1.42 9.95 -11.25
N SER A 119 0.47 10.55 -10.54
CA SER A 119 0.69 11.25 -9.27
C SER A 119 0.45 10.32 -8.09
N LEU A 120 1.35 10.31 -7.09
CA LEU A 120 1.23 9.48 -5.89
C LEU A 120 0.85 10.34 -4.68
N SER A 121 -0.16 9.89 -3.93
CA SER A 121 -0.57 10.47 -2.65
C SER A 121 -0.49 9.43 -1.54
N ILE A 122 -0.09 9.88 -0.35
CA ILE A 122 -0.04 9.09 0.89
C ILE A 122 -0.97 9.77 1.89
N ASP A 123 -1.95 9.04 2.42
CA ASP A 123 -2.95 9.52 3.38
C ASP A 123 -3.63 10.83 2.92
N GLY A 124 -3.98 10.87 1.63
CA GLY A 124 -4.64 12.03 1.00
C GLY A 124 -3.73 13.21 0.70
N LYS A 125 -2.43 13.14 1.01
CA LYS A 125 -1.46 14.18 0.69
C LYS A 125 -0.67 13.80 -0.55
N LEU A 126 -0.70 14.65 -1.57
CA LEU A 126 0.16 14.52 -2.74
C LEU A 126 1.63 14.58 -2.30
N VAL A 127 2.43 13.61 -2.72
CA VAL A 127 3.86 13.54 -2.42
C VAL A 127 4.67 13.66 -3.69
N ALA A 128 5.77 14.40 -3.61
CA ALA A 128 6.74 14.50 -4.68
C ALA A 128 7.74 13.34 -4.57
N ALA A 129 8.34 12.97 -5.71
CA ALA A 129 9.50 12.10 -5.69
C ALA A 129 10.62 12.77 -4.89
N VAL A 130 11.30 12.01 -4.05
CA VAL A 130 12.48 12.45 -3.32
C VAL A 130 13.65 12.36 -4.30
N GLU A 131 14.16 13.53 -4.70
CA GLU A 131 15.42 13.62 -5.44
C GLU A 131 16.59 13.29 -4.50
N ASN A 132 17.51 12.44 -4.98
CA ASN A 132 18.78 12.17 -4.31
C ASN A 132 19.85 13.13 -4.79
#